data_AF-A0A451A6E5-F1
#
_entry.id   AF-A0A451A6E5-F1
#
_cell.length_a   1.000
_cell.length_b   1.000
_cell.length_c   1.000
_cell.angle_alpha   90.00
_cell.angle_beta   90.00
_cell.angle_gamma   90.00
#
_symmetry.space_group_name_H-M   'P 1'
#
loop_
_entity.id
_entity.type
_entity.pdbx_description
1 polymer ?
#
loop_
_entity_poly.entity_id
_entity_poly.type
_entity_poly.pdbx_seq_one_letter_code
_entity_poly.pdbx_strand_id
1 'polypeptide(L)'
;MPGLSRVDAKTTEEGRVLLRFRDRAFEDPFLARYVSDGTIKMFAYSMLLHEPAPHSLPCVEEPENQLYPKLLWELAEEFRAYADRGGQIFVSAHSLGFLNAMGLDEVFWLLKEDGDSEIRRVRDDERNQAIHDGGRSDGGLVERGFFRGGGQMKYIDSLRETDSFKQRNEYSLGKIREIQEAFKETFESTQYGDLGISIFCAGSLGRGDARSESDLDLFILSKKEKKEIRRIDTIKLLANAININEKLEYPGFSNDGKYFKVYSFPEMLKRLGSPDDDVKNLFTVRMLLLLESRPIINEELYKEQIDLILKHYFRDSSERNPFLPLFLVNDILRYWRTFCLNYELVRNDSKKSWRKKNINLKFSRMLTIFGTIFPLISRSDLKRKDIEKLTKLTPMERLAQGLDDLGDDSLVGEFDEFINIYEEFIQLKEKMGEKIEVDDSEYKSMEDKAKSFSEFLYRCLTHNKIEEKYKRYLVL
;
A
#
# COMPACT_ATOMS: atom_id res chain seq x y z
N MET A 1 -17.40 30.55 5.34
CA MET A 1 -16.26 30.01 6.12
C MET A 1 -16.73 29.35 7.40
N PRO A 2 -16.37 28.08 7.65
CA PRO A 2 -16.68 27.42 8.92
C PRO A 2 -16.02 28.12 10.11
N GLY A 3 -16.70 28.19 11.27
CA GLY A 3 -16.16 28.71 12.54
C GLY A 3 -16.09 30.25 12.66
N LEU A 4 -15.81 30.96 11.57
CA LEU A 4 -15.67 32.42 11.59
C LEU A 4 -17.02 33.15 11.62
N SER A 5 -17.18 34.09 12.56
CA SER A 5 -18.40 34.86 12.76
C SER A 5 -18.30 36.30 12.28
N ARG A 6 -17.11 36.93 12.36
CA ARG A 6 -16.90 38.34 12.00
C ARG A 6 -15.44 38.62 11.66
N VAL A 7 -15.22 39.51 10.69
CA VAL A 7 -13.91 40.09 10.39
C VAL A 7 -14.03 41.61 10.45
N ASP A 8 -13.19 42.25 11.26
CA ASP A 8 -13.13 43.71 11.38
C ASP A 8 -11.79 44.23 10.84
N ALA A 9 -11.83 45.32 10.10
CA ALA A 9 -10.64 46.03 9.63
C ALA A 9 -10.45 47.32 10.43
N LYS A 10 -9.22 47.57 10.90
CA LYS A 10 -8.84 48.84 11.55
C LYS A 10 -7.60 49.40 10.88
N THR A 11 -7.70 50.62 10.36
CA THR A 11 -6.56 51.34 9.80
C THR A 11 -5.75 51.96 10.94
N THR A 12 -4.44 51.76 10.95
CA THR A 12 -3.51 52.40 11.89
C THR A 12 -3.23 53.84 11.47
N GLU A 13 -2.68 54.64 12.39
CA GLU A 13 -2.25 56.03 12.09
C GLU A 13 -1.19 56.09 11.00
N GLU A 14 -0.40 55.02 10.82
CA GLU A 14 0.58 54.84 9.74
C GLU A 14 -0.03 54.38 8.40
N GLY A 15 -1.36 54.26 8.32
CA GLY A 15 -2.07 53.86 7.09
C GLY A 15 -2.10 52.35 6.81
N ARG A 16 -1.70 51.49 7.75
CA ARG A 16 -1.76 50.02 7.58
C ARG A 16 -3.13 49.48 7.98
N VAL A 17 -3.65 48.51 7.24
CA VAL A 17 -4.90 47.84 7.58
C VAL A 17 -4.63 46.61 8.45
N LEU A 18 -5.18 46.58 9.67
CA LEU A 18 -5.15 45.43 10.57
C LEU A 18 -6.47 44.67 10.49
N LEU A 19 -6.40 43.39 10.14
CA LEU A 19 -7.55 42.48 10.16
C LEU A 19 -7.64 41.75 11.50
N ARG A 20 -8.83 41.77 12.10
CA ARG A 20 -9.19 41.05 13.32
C ARG A 20 -10.28 40.03 12.99
N PHE A 21 -10.02 38.77 13.32
CA PHE A 21 -10.88 37.64 13.04
C PHE A 21 -11.56 37.19 14.34
N ARG A 22 -12.86 36.90 14.28
CA ARG A 22 -13.64 36.39 15.42
C ARG A 22 -14.27 35.05 15.09
N ASP A 23 -13.90 34.02 15.84
CA ASP A 23 -14.59 32.72 15.83
C ASP A 23 -15.73 32.73 16.85
N ARG A 24 -16.80 31.96 16.59
CA ARG A 24 -17.95 31.83 17.52
C ARG A 24 -17.57 31.33 18.91
N ALA A 25 -16.49 30.56 19.03
CA ALA A 25 -16.02 30.00 20.30
C ALA A 25 -15.28 31.03 21.20
N PHE A 26 -14.93 32.20 20.68
CA PHE A 26 -14.14 33.20 21.40
C PHE A 26 -14.87 34.55 21.49
N GLU A 27 -14.85 35.16 22.67
CA GLU A 27 -15.39 36.51 22.87
C GLU A 27 -14.50 37.57 22.21
N ASP A 28 -13.19 37.45 22.37
CA ASP A 28 -12.21 38.40 21.83
C ASP A 28 -11.70 38.00 20.43
N PRO A 29 -11.64 38.96 19.47
CA PRO A 29 -11.11 38.69 18.15
C PRO A 29 -9.58 38.75 18.14
N PHE A 30 -8.97 37.89 17.34
CA PHE A 30 -7.52 37.71 17.22
C PHE A 30 -6.98 38.29 15.91
N LEU A 31 -5.69 38.66 15.90
CA LEU A 31 -5.03 39.21 14.72
C LEU A 31 -4.78 38.13 13.67
N ALA A 32 -4.76 38.53 12.39
CA ALA A 32 -4.48 37.66 11.24
C ALA A 32 -3.29 36.71 11.43
N ARG A 33 -2.22 37.15 12.12
CA ARG A 33 -1.02 36.34 12.39
C ARG A 33 -1.25 35.08 13.23
N TYR A 34 -2.41 34.97 13.88
CA TYR A 34 -2.81 33.82 14.71
C TYR A 34 -3.90 32.98 14.05
N VAL A 35 -4.26 33.29 12.79
CA VAL A 35 -5.22 32.55 11.98
C VAL A 35 -4.45 31.51 11.15
N SER A 36 -5.03 30.32 10.92
CA SER A 36 -4.42 29.33 10.04
C SER A 36 -4.37 29.81 8.59
N ASP A 37 -3.34 29.39 7.85
CA ASP A 37 -3.17 29.78 6.45
C ASP A 37 -4.42 29.46 5.60
N GLY A 38 -5.03 28.29 5.80
CA GLY A 38 -6.24 27.89 5.09
C GLY A 38 -7.43 28.83 5.34
N THR A 39 -7.59 29.37 6.55
CA THR A 39 -8.65 30.34 6.84
C THR A 39 -8.37 31.69 6.20
N ILE A 40 -7.11 32.16 6.17
CA ILE A 40 -6.73 33.39 5.46
C ILE A 40 -6.98 33.22 3.95
N LYS A 41 -6.62 32.05 3.40
CA LYS A 41 -6.81 31.72 1.99
C LYS A 41 -8.28 31.71 1.59
N MET A 42 -9.13 31.04 2.38
CA MET A 42 -10.59 31.06 2.17
C MET A 42 -11.15 32.48 2.27
N PHE A 43 -10.65 33.30 3.20
CA PHE A 43 -11.04 34.70 3.31
C PHE A 43 -10.70 35.50 2.05
N ALA A 44 -9.48 35.36 1.55
CA ALA A 44 -9.07 35.99 0.30
C ALA A 44 -9.92 35.53 -0.90
N TYR A 45 -10.19 34.23 -1.02
CA TYR A 45 -11.06 33.71 -2.07
C TYR A 45 -12.48 34.22 -1.96
N SER A 46 -13.09 34.25 -0.78
CA SER A 46 -14.44 34.83 -0.63
C SER A 46 -14.48 36.30 -1.01
N MET A 47 -13.46 37.10 -0.69
CA MET A 47 -13.42 38.49 -1.14
C MET A 47 -13.35 38.60 -2.67
N LEU A 48 -12.43 37.85 -3.30
CA LEU A 48 -12.28 37.81 -4.76
C LEU A 48 -13.56 37.34 -5.47
N LEU A 49 -14.15 36.25 -4.97
CA LEU A 49 -15.28 35.58 -5.59
C LEU A 49 -16.61 36.26 -5.31
N HIS A 50 -16.69 37.26 -4.42
CA HIS A 50 -17.91 38.05 -4.18
C HIS A 50 -17.75 39.52 -4.56
N GLU A 51 -16.71 39.89 -5.32
CA GLU A 51 -16.55 41.25 -5.81
C GLU A 51 -17.77 41.65 -6.68
N PRO A 52 -18.45 42.78 -6.40
CA PRO A 52 -19.66 43.19 -7.12
C PRO A 52 -19.44 43.41 -8.62
N ALA A 53 -18.23 43.80 -9.01
CA ALA A 53 -17.80 43.92 -10.39
C ALA A 53 -16.72 42.85 -10.66
N PRO A 54 -17.08 41.70 -11.28
CA PRO A 54 -16.12 40.63 -11.53
C PRO A 54 -14.91 41.12 -12.33
N HIS A 55 -13.72 40.74 -11.89
CA HIS A 55 -12.51 40.92 -12.68
C HIS A 55 -12.54 40.07 -13.96
N SER A 56 -11.86 40.54 -15.01
CA SER A 56 -11.93 39.92 -16.34
C SER A 56 -11.43 38.48 -16.39
N LEU A 57 -10.36 38.13 -15.66
CA LEU A 57 -9.82 36.76 -15.59
C LEU A 57 -8.93 36.57 -14.35
N PRO A 58 -9.47 36.25 -13.17
CA PRO A 58 -8.66 35.80 -12.06
C PRO A 58 -8.03 34.43 -12.37
N CYS A 59 -6.75 34.29 -12.01
CA CYS A 59 -6.03 33.02 -12.08
C CYS A 59 -5.73 32.55 -10.65
N VAL A 60 -6.17 31.34 -10.29
CA VAL A 60 -5.94 30.75 -8.98
C VAL A 60 -5.11 29.48 -9.15
N GLU A 61 -3.96 29.45 -8.48
CA GLU A 61 -3.05 28.30 -8.53
C GLU A 61 -3.21 27.42 -7.28
N GLU A 62 -3.43 26.13 -7.51
CA GLU A 62 -3.54 25.06 -6.51
C GLU A 62 -4.37 25.47 -5.28
N PRO A 63 -5.67 25.80 -5.48
CA PRO A 63 -6.54 26.26 -4.40
C PRO A 63 -6.60 25.26 -3.23
N GLU A 64 -6.48 23.96 -3.51
CA GLU A 64 -6.50 22.86 -2.55
C GLU A 64 -5.44 22.92 -1.45
N ASN A 65 -4.30 23.57 -1.72
CA ASN A 65 -3.20 23.58 -0.77
C ASN A 65 -3.62 24.23 0.54
N GLN A 66 -3.35 23.53 1.65
CA GLN A 66 -3.67 23.95 3.02
C GLN A 66 -5.18 24.04 3.34
N LEU A 67 -6.04 23.50 2.47
CA LEU A 67 -7.48 23.39 2.71
C LEU A 67 -7.87 21.96 3.11
N TYR A 68 -8.89 21.86 3.97
CA TYR A 68 -9.45 20.57 4.34
C TYR A 68 -10.31 20.02 3.18
N PRO A 69 -10.25 18.70 2.85
CA PRO A 69 -10.90 18.15 1.65
C PRO A 69 -12.39 18.46 1.50
N LYS A 70 -13.15 18.54 2.61
CA LYS A 70 -14.59 18.87 2.56
C LYS A 70 -14.87 20.27 1.99
N LEU A 71 -13.92 21.20 2.07
CA LEU A 71 -14.09 22.57 1.58
C LEU A 71 -13.84 22.69 0.06
N LEU A 72 -13.25 21.68 -0.57
CA LEU A 72 -12.92 21.72 -2.00
C LEU A 72 -14.18 21.75 -2.87
N TRP A 73 -15.21 21.00 -2.46
CA TRP A 73 -16.52 20.98 -3.13
C TRP A 73 -17.22 22.33 -3.04
N GLU A 74 -17.30 22.91 -1.84
CA GLU A 74 -17.87 24.24 -1.65
C GLU A 74 -17.11 25.30 -2.46
N LEU A 75 -15.78 25.22 -2.49
CA LEU A 75 -14.96 26.16 -3.25
C LEU A 75 -15.16 26.04 -4.76
N ALA A 76 -15.34 24.82 -5.29
CA ALA A 76 -15.67 24.59 -6.70
C ALA A 76 -17.02 25.22 -7.08
N GLU A 77 -18.04 25.09 -6.22
CA GLU A 77 -19.34 25.76 -6.41
C GLU A 77 -19.20 27.28 -6.42
N GLU A 78 -18.39 27.86 -5.53
CA GLU A 78 -18.16 29.32 -5.50
C GLU A 78 -17.45 29.82 -6.77
N PHE A 79 -16.48 29.06 -7.30
CA PHE A 79 -15.84 29.38 -8.58
C PHE A 79 -16.81 29.33 -9.75
N ARG A 80 -17.68 28.32 -9.79
CA ARG A 80 -18.75 28.22 -10.80
C ARG A 80 -19.73 29.38 -10.69
N ALA A 81 -20.20 29.69 -9.47
CA ALA A 81 -21.09 30.81 -9.22
C ALA A 81 -20.46 32.16 -9.60
N TYR A 82 -19.14 32.33 -9.46
CA TYR A 82 -18.42 33.52 -9.94
C TYR A 82 -18.47 33.62 -11.47
N ALA A 83 -18.22 32.50 -12.17
CA ALA A 83 -18.27 32.44 -13.63
C ALA A 83 -19.69 32.70 -14.17
N ASP A 84 -20.72 32.15 -13.52
CA ASP A 84 -22.13 32.31 -13.91
C ASP A 84 -22.63 33.76 -13.83
N ARG A 85 -21.98 34.61 -13.01
CA ARG A 85 -22.27 36.05 -12.94
C ARG A 85 -21.63 36.86 -14.08
N GLY A 86 -21.01 36.20 -15.05
CA GLY A 86 -20.40 36.81 -16.23
C GLY A 86 -18.89 37.06 -16.09
N GLY A 87 -18.27 36.61 -15.00
CA GLY A 87 -16.81 36.57 -14.88
C GLY A 87 -16.21 35.37 -15.61
N GLN A 88 -14.90 35.37 -15.82
CA GLN A 88 -14.15 34.18 -16.21
C GLN A 88 -13.11 33.91 -15.12
N ILE A 89 -12.85 32.65 -14.79
CA ILE A 89 -11.80 32.26 -13.83
C ILE A 89 -10.99 31.10 -14.38
N PHE A 90 -9.67 31.15 -14.18
CA PHE A 90 -8.75 30.08 -14.55
C PHE A 90 -8.16 29.47 -13.28
N VAL A 91 -8.27 28.15 -13.12
CA VAL A 91 -7.80 27.45 -11.93
C VAL A 91 -6.86 26.34 -12.36
N SER A 92 -5.64 26.31 -11.83
CA SER A 92 -4.79 25.12 -11.89
C SER A 92 -4.96 24.31 -10.62
N ALA A 93 -5.14 23.00 -10.77
CA ALA A 93 -5.32 22.08 -9.66
C ALA A 93 -4.74 20.71 -10.00
N HIS A 94 -4.21 20.05 -8.98
CA HIS A 94 -3.76 18.66 -9.00
C HIS A 94 -4.58 17.77 -8.07
N SER A 95 -5.39 18.37 -7.18
CA SER A 95 -6.27 17.66 -6.27
C SER A 95 -7.43 16.99 -7.00
N LEU A 96 -7.41 15.67 -6.93
CA LEU A 96 -8.50 14.82 -7.40
C LEU A 96 -9.84 15.14 -6.70
N GLY A 97 -9.79 15.46 -5.41
CA GLY A 97 -10.97 15.86 -4.64
C GLY A 97 -11.62 17.15 -5.14
N PHE A 98 -10.81 18.10 -5.66
CA PHE A 98 -11.31 19.33 -6.25
C PHE A 98 -11.82 19.11 -7.69
N LEU A 99 -11.07 18.37 -8.51
CA LEU A 99 -11.51 18.02 -9.88
C LEU A 99 -12.83 17.26 -9.88
N ASN A 100 -13.05 16.38 -8.90
CA ASN A 100 -14.31 15.67 -8.67
C ASN A 100 -15.55 16.56 -8.57
N ALA A 101 -15.37 17.79 -8.08
CA ALA A 101 -16.45 18.75 -7.89
C ALA A 101 -16.74 19.59 -9.15
N MET A 102 -15.91 19.47 -10.19
CA MET A 102 -16.04 20.21 -11.44
C MET A 102 -16.86 19.42 -12.47
N GLY A 103 -17.61 20.13 -13.31
CA GLY A 103 -18.30 19.55 -14.47
C GLY A 103 -17.33 19.18 -15.59
N LEU A 104 -17.70 18.24 -16.45
CA LEU A 104 -16.87 17.79 -17.59
C LEU A 104 -16.51 18.93 -18.56
N ASP A 105 -17.39 19.91 -18.67
CA ASP A 105 -17.21 21.10 -19.51
C ASP A 105 -16.19 22.10 -18.96
N GLU A 106 -15.89 22.00 -17.66
CA GLU A 106 -15.12 22.98 -16.90
C GLU A 106 -13.64 22.61 -16.77
N VAL A 107 -13.27 21.38 -17.17
CA VAL A 107 -11.93 20.84 -16.96
C VAL A 107 -11.18 20.65 -18.27
N PHE A 108 -9.93 21.09 -18.28
CA PHE A 108 -8.96 20.90 -19.35
C PHE A 108 -7.71 20.24 -18.80
N TRP A 109 -7.20 19.24 -19.52
CA TRP A 109 -5.93 18.60 -19.23
C TRP A 109 -4.81 19.27 -20.01
N LEU A 110 -3.70 19.55 -19.32
CA LEU A 110 -2.44 19.93 -19.96
C LEU A 110 -1.54 18.70 -19.95
N LEU A 111 -1.35 18.09 -21.12
CA LEU A 111 -0.59 16.86 -21.32
C LEU A 111 0.78 17.20 -21.86
N LYS A 112 1.78 16.38 -21.53
CA LYS A 112 3.12 16.49 -22.11
C LYS A 112 3.46 15.19 -22.83
N GLU A 113 3.52 15.24 -24.16
CA GLU A 113 3.86 14.11 -25.03
C GLU A 113 5.08 14.50 -25.88
N ASP A 114 6.12 13.67 -25.89
CA ASP A 114 7.36 13.87 -26.67
C ASP A 114 8.05 15.25 -26.53
N GLY A 115 7.83 15.93 -25.39
CA GLY A 115 8.42 17.23 -25.09
C GLY A 115 7.50 18.42 -25.39
N ASP A 116 6.41 18.21 -26.12
CA ASP A 116 5.39 19.21 -26.44
C ASP A 116 4.23 19.17 -25.45
N SER A 117 3.54 20.31 -25.28
CA SER A 117 2.35 20.42 -24.43
C SER A 117 1.08 20.48 -25.25
N GLU A 118 0.14 19.59 -24.96
CA GLU A 118 -1.17 19.53 -25.59
C GLU A 118 -2.27 19.84 -24.57
N ILE A 119 -3.29 20.59 -24.97
CA ILE A 119 -4.45 20.87 -24.14
C ILE A 119 -5.63 20.05 -24.66
N ARG A 120 -6.20 19.18 -23.83
CA ARG A 120 -7.38 18.38 -24.17
C ARG A 120 -8.52 18.67 -23.20
N ARG A 121 -9.73 18.90 -23.70
CA ARG A 121 -10.91 19.10 -22.84
C ARG A 121 -11.43 17.75 -22.37
N VAL A 122 -11.78 17.64 -21.09
CA VAL A 122 -12.20 16.37 -20.49
C VAL A 122 -13.46 15.82 -21.13
N ARG A 123 -14.41 16.69 -21.50
CA ARG A 123 -15.64 16.31 -22.22
C ARG A 123 -15.40 15.61 -23.55
N ASP A 124 -14.28 15.85 -24.22
CA ASP A 124 -14.05 15.36 -25.58
C ASP A 124 -13.53 13.91 -25.62
N ASP A 125 -13.26 13.31 -24.46
CA ASP A 125 -12.93 11.89 -24.33
C ASP A 125 -14.23 11.06 -24.29
N GLU A 126 -14.42 10.16 -25.27
CA GLU A 126 -15.60 9.31 -25.41
C GLU A 126 -15.92 8.49 -24.14
N ARG A 127 -14.89 8.15 -23.34
CA ARG A 127 -15.06 7.41 -22.08
C ARG A 127 -15.78 8.24 -21.01
N ASN A 128 -15.57 9.56 -21.02
CA ASN A 128 -16.19 10.47 -20.06
C ASN A 128 -17.65 10.79 -20.40
N GLN A 129 -17.99 10.81 -21.70
CA GLN A 129 -19.36 11.09 -22.16
C GLN A 129 -20.34 9.95 -21.84
N ALA A 130 -19.95 8.70 -22.10
CA ALA A 130 -20.81 7.52 -21.94
C ALA A 130 -21.31 7.31 -20.50
N ILE A 131 -20.59 7.82 -19.49
CA ILE A 131 -20.91 7.67 -18.07
C ILE A 131 -21.78 8.82 -17.55
N HIS A 132 -21.58 10.04 -18.09
CA HIS A 132 -22.43 11.19 -17.78
C HIS A 132 -23.89 10.96 -18.21
N ASP A 133 -24.08 10.39 -19.40
CA ASP A 133 -25.41 10.15 -19.97
C ASP A 133 -26.13 8.93 -19.33
N GLY A 134 -25.41 8.10 -18.56
CA GLY A 134 -25.92 6.92 -17.86
C GLY A 134 -26.60 7.18 -16.50
N GLY A 135 -26.68 8.44 -16.04
CA GLY A 135 -27.60 8.87 -14.97
C GLY A 135 -27.39 8.31 -13.54
N ARG A 136 -26.20 7.85 -13.16
CA ARG A 136 -25.88 7.50 -11.75
C ARG A 136 -25.19 8.66 -11.05
N SER A 137 -25.84 9.22 -10.04
CA SER A 137 -25.58 10.55 -9.47
C SER A 137 -24.83 10.55 -8.12
N ASP A 138 -24.16 9.46 -7.75
CA ASP A 138 -23.72 9.21 -6.37
C ASP A 138 -22.22 8.92 -6.18
N GLY A 139 -21.37 9.09 -7.21
CA GLY A 139 -19.91 9.05 -7.07
C GLY A 139 -19.19 10.02 -8.01
N GLY A 140 -18.14 10.71 -7.54
CA GLY A 140 -17.39 11.70 -8.32
C GLY A 140 -16.65 11.08 -9.52
N LEU A 141 -16.31 11.89 -10.53
CA LEU A 141 -15.62 11.47 -11.77
C LEU A 141 -14.23 10.80 -11.54
N VAL A 142 -13.51 11.13 -10.46
CA VAL A 142 -12.28 10.47 -9.98
C VAL A 142 -12.56 9.22 -9.14
N GLU A 143 -13.61 9.19 -8.32
CA GLU A 143 -13.97 7.96 -7.60
C GLU A 143 -14.30 6.81 -8.56
N ARG A 144 -14.58 7.15 -9.82
CA ARG A 144 -14.76 6.21 -10.93
C ARG A 144 -13.47 5.94 -11.72
N GLY A 145 -12.34 6.61 -11.41
CA GLY A 145 -11.01 6.39 -12.01
C GLY A 145 -10.62 7.31 -13.18
N PHE A 146 -11.34 8.40 -13.48
CA PHE A 146 -11.25 9.04 -14.80
C PHE A 146 -10.57 10.42 -14.91
N PHE A 147 -10.37 11.20 -13.84
CA PHE A 147 -9.48 12.37 -13.94
C PHE A 147 -8.04 11.99 -13.65
N ARG A 148 -7.29 11.61 -14.68
CA ARG A 148 -5.83 11.80 -14.70
C ARG A 148 -5.40 12.14 -16.12
N GLY A 149 -4.97 13.39 -16.32
CA GLY A 149 -4.52 13.89 -17.61
C GLY A 149 -3.33 13.10 -18.14
N GLY A 150 -3.51 12.49 -19.33
CA GLY A 150 -2.50 12.12 -20.35
C GLY A 150 -1.26 11.35 -19.94
N GLY A 151 -1.24 10.79 -18.74
CA GLY A 151 -0.46 9.61 -18.40
C GLY A 151 -1.43 8.61 -17.79
N GLN A 152 -1.42 7.38 -18.27
CA GLN A 152 -2.24 6.28 -17.76
C GLN A 152 -2.11 6.23 -16.22
N MET A 153 -3.23 6.42 -15.50
CA MET A 153 -3.25 6.36 -14.05
C MET A 153 -2.82 4.97 -13.62
N LYS A 154 -1.74 4.91 -12.84
CA LYS A 154 -1.29 3.65 -12.30
C LYS A 154 -2.17 3.23 -11.11
N TYR A 155 -2.66 2.00 -11.14
CA TYR A 155 -3.30 1.27 -10.05
C TYR A 155 -2.52 1.40 -8.74
N ILE A 156 -1.18 1.33 -8.78
CA ILE A 156 -0.36 1.46 -7.58
C ILE A 156 -0.48 2.84 -6.92
N ASP A 157 -0.65 3.89 -7.72
CA ASP A 157 -0.85 5.25 -7.23
C ASP A 157 -2.27 5.40 -6.68
N SER A 158 -3.29 4.81 -7.33
CA SER A 158 -4.66 4.78 -6.79
C SER A 158 -4.73 4.10 -5.41
N LEU A 159 -4.10 2.94 -5.30
CA LEU A 159 -4.02 2.17 -4.05
C LEU A 159 -3.41 3.00 -2.91
N ARG A 160 -2.34 3.75 -3.19
CA ARG A 160 -1.62 4.54 -2.19
C ARG A 160 -2.41 5.75 -1.68
N GLU A 161 -3.31 6.28 -2.50
CA GLU A 161 -4.24 7.34 -2.11
C GLU A 161 -5.47 6.83 -1.35
N THR A 162 -5.67 5.51 -1.28
CA THR A 162 -6.78 4.95 -0.49
C THR A 162 -6.49 5.11 1.01
N ASP A 163 -7.36 5.85 1.71
CA ASP A 163 -7.21 6.17 3.15
C ASP A 163 -6.97 4.93 4.01
N SER A 164 -7.74 3.86 3.76
CA SER A 164 -7.60 2.63 4.54
C SER A 164 -6.21 2.02 4.37
N PHE A 165 -5.72 1.90 3.13
CA PHE A 165 -4.40 1.35 2.82
C PHE A 165 -3.29 2.19 3.43
N LYS A 166 -3.37 3.52 3.27
CA LYS A 166 -2.41 4.45 3.84
C LYS A 166 -2.31 4.30 5.35
N GLN A 167 -3.43 4.32 6.06
CA GLN A 167 -3.47 4.19 7.52
C GLN A 167 -2.86 2.86 8.00
N ARG A 168 -3.22 1.73 7.37
CA ARG A 168 -2.66 0.41 7.74
C ARG A 168 -1.17 0.33 7.48
N ASN A 169 -0.72 0.79 6.31
CA ASN A 169 0.68 0.73 5.95
C ASN A 169 1.53 1.66 6.85
N GLU A 170 1.04 2.86 7.14
CA GLU A 170 1.68 3.79 8.09
C GLU A 170 1.75 3.20 9.50
N TYR A 171 0.70 2.52 9.95
CA TYR A 171 0.68 1.80 11.23
C TYR A 171 1.76 0.71 11.28
N SER A 172 1.81 -0.18 10.27
CA SER A 172 2.85 -1.23 10.18
C SER A 172 4.26 -0.64 10.16
N LEU A 173 4.49 0.42 9.36
CA LEU A 173 5.79 1.09 9.28
C LEU A 173 6.16 1.77 10.61
N GLY A 174 5.18 2.33 11.33
CA GLY A 174 5.36 2.87 12.67
C GLY A 174 5.83 1.81 13.66
N LYS A 175 5.16 0.65 13.69
CA LYS A 175 5.56 -0.50 14.52
C LYS A 175 6.92 -1.05 14.15
N ILE A 176 7.24 -1.15 12.86
CA ILE A 176 8.57 -1.56 12.41
C ILE A 176 9.66 -0.61 12.93
N ARG A 177 9.44 0.72 12.88
CA ARG A 177 10.40 1.69 13.42
C ARG A 177 10.58 1.56 14.94
N GLU A 178 9.50 1.33 15.67
CA GLU A 178 9.53 1.06 17.11
C GLU A 178 10.38 -0.19 17.43
N ILE A 179 10.15 -1.29 16.70
CA ILE A 179 10.94 -2.51 16.85
C ILE A 179 12.40 -2.28 16.48
N GLN A 180 12.68 -1.59 15.38
CA GLN A 180 14.04 -1.25 14.96
C GLN A 180 14.81 -0.49 16.04
N GLU A 181 14.19 0.51 16.68
CA GLU A 181 14.84 1.27 17.74
C GLU A 181 15.07 0.41 19.00
N ALA A 182 14.09 -0.42 19.40
CA ALA A 182 14.26 -1.33 20.53
C ALA A 182 15.39 -2.36 20.31
N PHE A 183 15.52 -2.87 19.09
CA PHE A 183 16.65 -3.72 18.72
C PHE A 183 17.97 -2.95 18.73
N LYS A 184 18.00 -1.72 18.19
CA LYS A 184 19.20 -0.88 18.19
C LYS A 184 19.68 -0.50 19.59
N GLU A 185 18.78 -0.27 20.54
CA GLU A 185 19.11 -0.03 21.96
C GLU A 185 19.72 -1.26 22.64
N THR A 186 19.24 -2.45 22.28
CA THR A 186 19.62 -3.72 22.94
C THR A 186 20.85 -4.37 22.32
N PHE A 187 21.10 -4.11 21.03
CA PHE A 187 22.21 -4.71 20.28
C PHE A 187 23.38 -3.74 20.19
N GLU A 188 24.39 -3.94 21.03
CA GLU A 188 25.68 -3.28 20.81
C GLU A 188 26.31 -3.77 19.50
N SER A 189 26.83 -2.83 18.69
CA SER A 189 27.43 -3.08 17.38
C SER A 189 28.54 -4.15 17.38
N THR A 190 29.18 -4.37 18.52
CA THR A 190 30.30 -5.31 18.72
C THR A 190 29.85 -6.71 19.16
N GLN A 191 28.66 -6.87 19.75
CA GLN A 191 28.26 -8.13 20.41
C GLN A 191 27.92 -9.25 19.41
N TYR A 192 27.48 -8.90 18.21
CA TYR A 192 27.10 -9.85 17.15
C TYR A 192 27.72 -9.53 15.79
N GLY A 193 28.59 -8.51 15.71
CA GLY A 193 29.26 -8.10 14.46
C GLY A 193 30.01 -9.26 13.80
N ASP A 194 30.64 -10.12 14.60
CA ASP A 194 31.32 -11.32 14.13
C ASP A 194 30.38 -12.31 13.46
N LEU A 195 29.16 -12.51 13.98
CA LEU A 195 28.16 -13.42 13.40
C LEU A 195 27.59 -12.91 12.08
N GLY A 196 27.68 -11.59 11.84
CA GLY A 196 27.10 -10.91 10.68
C GLY A 196 25.66 -11.34 10.45
N ILE A 197 24.77 -10.86 11.32
CA ILE A 197 23.36 -11.18 11.26
C ILE A 197 22.56 -10.08 10.58
N SER A 198 21.49 -10.48 9.92
CA SER A 198 20.36 -9.65 9.55
C SER A 198 19.11 -10.20 10.23
N ILE A 199 18.21 -9.30 10.63
CA ILE A 199 16.91 -9.66 11.20
C ILE A 199 15.85 -8.99 10.36
N PHE A 200 14.80 -9.74 10.01
CA PHE A 200 13.63 -9.21 9.35
C PHE A 200 12.36 -9.69 10.04
N CYS A 201 11.30 -8.89 9.95
CA CYS A 201 9.96 -9.34 10.31
C CYS A 201 9.22 -9.80 9.05
N ALA A 202 8.31 -10.76 9.21
CA ALA A 202 7.36 -11.17 8.17
C ALA A 202 5.93 -11.06 8.68
N GLY A 203 4.99 -11.80 8.08
CA GLY A 203 3.63 -11.81 8.59
C GLY A 203 2.93 -10.48 8.39
N SER A 204 2.08 -10.09 9.35
CA SER A 204 1.21 -8.93 9.13
C SER A 204 1.96 -7.58 9.09
N LEU A 205 3.01 -7.47 9.89
CA LEU A 205 3.91 -6.32 9.85
C LEU A 205 4.59 -6.19 8.48
N GLY A 206 5.14 -7.30 7.97
CA GLY A 206 5.85 -7.31 6.70
C GLY A 206 4.95 -7.01 5.48
N ARG A 207 3.69 -7.48 5.50
CA ARG A 207 2.71 -7.20 4.44
C ARG A 207 2.09 -5.81 4.48
N GLY A 208 2.26 -5.04 5.56
CA GLY A 208 1.60 -3.75 5.72
C GLY A 208 0.12 -3.86 6.13
N ASP A 209 -0.30 -4.99 6.69
CA ASP A 209 -1.69 -5.28 7.11
C ASP A 209 -1.78 -5.54 8.64
N ALA A 210 -0.88 -4.94 9.43
CA ALA A 210 -0.84 -5.11 10.88
C ALA A 210 -1.92 -4.26 11.59
N ARG A 211 -2.36 -4.79 12.73
CA ARG A 211 -3.27 -4.17 13.71
C ARG A 211 -2.69 -4.36 15.12
N SER A 212 -3.37 -3.83 16.13
CA SER A 212 -2.98 -3.90 17.54
C SER A 212 -2.69 -5.32 18.03
N GLU A 213 -3.48 -6.31 17.61
CA GLU A 213 -3.33 -7.73 18.01
C GLU A 213 -2.39 -8.54 17.09
N SER A 214 -1.56 -7.89 16.27
CA SER A 214 -0.67 -8.61 15.34
C SER A 214 0.58 -9.15 16.01
N ASP A 215 0.87 -10.42 15.75
CA ASP A 215 2.11 -11.09 16.20
C ASP A 215 3.37 -10.46 15.57
N LEU A 216 4.49 -10.58 16.31
CA LEU A 216 5.82 -10.21 15.83
C LEU A 216 6.54 -11.45 15.27
N ASP A 217 6.42 -11.68 13.96
CA ASP A 217 7.06 -12.78 13.25
C ASP A 217 8.51 -12.44 12.86
N LEU A 218 9.48 -12.75 13.72
CA LEU A 218 10.91 -12.46 13.49
C LEU A 218 11.71 -13.64 12.91
N PHE A 219 12.61 -13.31 11.98
CA PHE A 219 13.54 -14.24 11.35
C PHE A 219 14.96 -13.70 11.38
N ILE A 220 15.91 -14.59 11.71
CA ILE A 220 17.32 -14.22 11.90
C ILE A 220 18.18 -15.02 10.92
N LEU A 221 18.93 -14.32 10.08
CA LEU A 221 19.87 -14.91 9.13
C LEU A 221 21.30 -14.54 9.50
N SER A 222 22.22 -15.50 9.49
CA SER A 222 23.65 -15.27 9.66
C SER A 222 24.39 -15.49 8.34
N LYS A 223 25.40 -14.66 8.08
CA LYS A 223 26.34 -14.84 6.96
C LYS A 223 27.27 -16.06 7.12
N LYS A 224 27.30 -16.68 8.30
CA LYS A 224 28.19 -17.82 8.61
C LYS A 224 27.56 -19.16 8.24
N GLU A 225 28.40 -20.16 7.99
CA GLU A 225 27.95 -21.54 7.89
C GLU A 225 27.43 -22.04 9.24
N LYS A 226 26.52 -23.01 9.21
CA LYS A 226 25.90 -23.58 10.43
C LYS A 226 26.91 -24.04 11.48
N LYS A 227 28.06 -24.59 11.06
CA LYS A 227 29.12 -25.08 11.94
C LYS A 227 29.85 -23.96 12.70
N GLU A 228 29.77 -22.72 12.21
CA GLU A 228 30.45 -21.55 12.78
C GLU A 228 29.51 -20.71 13.66
N ILE A 229 28.21 -21.01 13.67
CA ILE A 229 27.23 -20.36 14.53
C ILE A 229 27.27 -21.04 15.90
N ARG A 230 27.89 -20.38 16.89
CA ARG A 230 28.01 -20.92 18.24
C ARG A 230 26.65 -20.94 18.94
N ARG A 231 26.34 -22.06 19.61
CA ARG A 231 25.09 -22.22 20.36
C ARG A 231 24.88 -21.15 21.42
N ILE A 232 25.94 -20.71 22.11
CA ILE A 232 25.85 -19.69 23.16
C ILE A 232 25.45 -18.32 22.59
N ASP A 233 25.95 -17.95 21.41
CA ASP A 233 25.60 -16.69 20.77
C ASP A 233 24.15 -16.72 20.30
N THR A 234 23.71 -17.85 19.75
CA THR A 234 22.31 -18.10 19.40
C THR A 234 21.39 -17.93 20.61
N ILE A 235 21.72 -18.53 21.77
CA ILE A 235 20.88 -18.42 22.97
C ILE A 235 20.78 -16.97 23.43
N LYS A 236 21.90 -16.24 23.50
CA LYS A 236 21.91 -14.82 23.88
C LYS A 236 21.07 -13.98 22.93
N LEU A 237 21.22 -14.21 21.63
CA LEU A 237 20.49 -13.50 20.59
C LEU A 237 18.98 -13.71 20.68
N LEU A 238 18.55 -14.97 20.83
CA LEU A 238 17.14 -15.31 20.98
C LEU A 238 16.57 -14.76 22.29
N ALA A 239 17.32 -14.82 23.39
CA ALA A 239 16.91 -14.23 24.67
C ALA A 239 16.69 -12.71 24.58
N ASN A 240 17.62 -11.99 23.94
CA ASN A 240 17.47 -10.55 23.73
C ASN A 240 16.22 -10.22 22.90
N ALA A 241 15.98 -10.97 21.82
CA ALA A 241 14.81 -10.76 20.99
C ALA A 241 13.49 -11.13 21.70
N ILE A 242 13.49 -12.12 22.61
CA ILE A 242 12.35 -12.40 23.50
C ILE A 242 12.11 -11.24 24.46
N ASN A 243 13.14 -10.73 25.12
CA ASN A 243 13.01 -9.59 26.03
C ASN A 243 12.46 -8.34 25.31
N ILE A 244 12.87 -8.11 24.06
CA ILE A 244 12.32 -7.01 23.24
C ILE A 244 10.85 -7.26 22.91
N ASN A 245 10.48 -8.48 22.52
CA ASN A 245 9.09 -8.86 22.25
C ASN A 245 8.20 -8.59 23.48
N GLU A 246 8.66 -8.98 24.66
CA GLU A 246 7.96 -8.74 25.94
C GLU A 246 7.90 -7.25 26.29
N LYS A 247 9.00 -6.50 26.14
CA LYS A 247 9.06 -5.04 26.38
C LYS A 247 8.09 -4.26 25.50
N LEU A 248 7.89 -4.71 24.26
CA LEU A 248 6.98 -4.11 23.29
C LEU A 248 5.55 -4.66 23.37
N GLU A 249 5.26 -5.52 24.36
CA GLU A 249 3.94 -6.10 24.62
C GLU A 249 3.36 -6.90 23.44
N TYR A 250 4.21 -7.50 22.61
CA TYR A 250 3.76 -8.42 21.57
C TYR A 250 3.38 -9.79 22.14
N PRO A 251 2.45 -10.53 21.51
CA PRO A 251 2.15 -11.91 21.87
C PRO A 251 3.42 -12.78 21.88
N GLY A 252 3.44 -13.80 22.74
CA GLY A 252 4.55 -14.74 22.80
C GLY A 252 4.75 -15.51 21.49
N PHE A 253 5.99 -15.86 21.16
CA PHE A 253 6.30 -16.58 19.92
C PHE A 253 5.53 -17.90 19.82
N SER A 254 4.83 -18.09 18.69
CA SER A 254 3.99 -19.27 18.48
C SER A 254 4.76 -20.59 18.51
N ASN A 255 4.08 -21.67 18.92
CA ASN A 255 4.63 -23.02 19.02
C ASN A 255 5.92 -23.12 19.85
N ASP A 256 5.99 -22.39 20.96
CA ASP A 256 7.16 -22.38 21.88
C ASP A 256 8.48 -22.05 21.15
N GLY A 257 8.40 -21.13 20.17
CA GLY A 257 9.57 -20.72 19.40
C GLY A 257 10.18 -21.80 18.50
N LYS A 258 9.45 -22.86 18.13
CA LYS A 258 9.94 -23.98 17.29
C LYS A 258 10.74 -23.54 16.05
N TYR A 259 10.34 -22.44 15.42
CA TYR A 259 10.99 -21.87 14.23
C TYR A 259 11.82 -20.61 14.52
N PHE A 260 11.86 -20.18 15.77
CA PHE A 260 12.61 -19.02 16.22
C PHE A 260 14.06 -19.43 16.50
N LYS A 261 14.88 -19.43 15.45
CA LYS A 261 16.30 -19.82 15.47
C LYS A 261 17.12 -18.98 14.50
N VAL A 262 18.44 -19.06 14.63
CA VAL A 262 19.39 -18.45 13.68
C VAL A 262 19.61 -19.38 12.49
N TYR A 263 19.26 -18.92 11.31
CA TYR A 263 19.45 -19.65 10.06
C TYR A 263 20.78 -19.29 9.40
N SER A 264 21.49 -20.30 8.89
CA SER A 264 22.70 -20.10 8.06
C SER A 264 22.27 -19.73 6.64
N PHE A 265 22.56 -18.50 6.22
CA PHE A 265 22.26 -18.04 4.85
C PHE A 265 23.06 -18.83 3.79
N PRO A 266 24.36 -19.13 3.95
CA PRO A 266 25.09 -19.99 3.02
C PRO A 266 24.46 -21.39 2.89
N GLU A 267 23.96 -21.96 3.99
CA GLU A 267 23.27 -23.26 3.95
C GLU A 267 21.93 -23.18 3.19
N MET A 268 21.18 -22.07 3.37
CA MET A 268 19.95 -21.81 2.62
C MET A 268 20.18 -21.82 1.10
N LEU A 269 21.24 -21.17 0.62
CA LEU A 269 21.58 -21.15 -0.80
C LEU A 269 22.05 -22.51 -1.32
N LYS A 270 22.89 -23.23 -0.55
CA LYS A 270 23.40 -24.56 -0.95
C LYS A 270 22.29 -25.61 -1.06
N ARG A 271 21.23 -25.49 -0.25
CA ARG A 271 20.13 -26.46 -0.17
C ARG A 271 18.91 -26.07 -0.99
N LEU A 272 18.97 -24.95 -1.70
CA LEU A 272 17.87 -24.43 -2.51
C LEU A 272 17.38 -25.49 -3.49
N GLY A 273 16.11 -25.90 -3.35
CA GLY A 273 15.47 -26.92 -4.20
C GLY A 273 15.77 -28.38 -3.81
N SER A 274 16.58 -28.61 -2.77
CA SER A 274 16.85 -29.97 -2.24
C SER A 274 15.76 -30.46 -1.28
N PRO A 275 15.66 -31.77 -1.00
CA PRO A 275 14.72 -32.29 0.02
C PRO A 275 14.96 -31.72 1.43
N ASP A 276 16.20 -31.34 1.74
CA ASP A 276 16.56 -30.74 3.03
C ASP A 276 16.13 -29.28 3.18
N ASP A 277 15.68 -28.63 2.09
CA ASP A 277 15.22 -27.24 2.08
C ASP A 277 13.97 -27.06 2.95
N ASP A 278 13.00 -27.99 2.84
CA ASP A 278 11.77 -27.99 3.65
C ASP A 278 12.00 -28.50 5.05
N VAL A 279 12.73 -29.62 5.20
CA VAL A 279 12.98 -30.26 6.51
C VAL A 279 13.59 -29.28 7.49
N LYS A 280 14.46 -28.37 7.00
CA LYS A 280 15.14 -27.37 7.83
C LYS A 280 14.40 -26.04 7.94
N ASN A 281 13.24 -25.91 7.29
CA ASN A 281 12.47 -24.66 7.15
C ASN A 281 13.21 -23.57 6.35
N LEU A 282 14.21 -23.93 5.54
CA LEU A 282 15.00 -22.97 4.75
C LEU A 282 14.18 -22.41 3.59
N PHE A 283 13.41 -23.27 2.92
CA PHE A 283 12.48 -22.89 1.87
C PHE A 283 11.47 -21.84 2.34
N THR A 284 10.79 -22.11 3.46
CA THR A 284 9.80 -21.19 4.03
C THR A 284 10.41 -19.83 4.40
N VAL A 285 11.57 -19.81 5.06
CA VAL A 285 12.23 -18.54 5.43
C VAL A 285 12.66 -17.76 4.19
N ARG A 286 13.13 -18.45 3.14
CA ARG A 286 13.46 -17.81 1.85
C ARG A 286 12.24 -17.19 1.18
N MET A 287 11.10 -17.88 1.19
CA MET A 287 9.86 -17.35 0.63
C MET A 287 9.34 -16.15 1.45
N LEU A 288 9.39 -16.22 2.78
CA LEU A 288 9.03 -15.08 3.63
C LEU A 288 9.91 -13.86 3.36
N LEU A 289 11.23 -14.08 3.26
CA LEU A 289 12.19 -13.04 2.92
C LEU A 289 11.86 -12.34 1.58
N LEU A 290 11.53 -13.11 0.54
CA LEU A 290 11.23 -12.53 -0.78
C LEU A 290 9.83 -11.91 -0.86
N LEU A 291 8.84 -12.51 -0.19
CA LEU A 291 7.43 -12.23 -0.47
C LEU A 291 6.76 -11.32 0.55
N GLU A 292 7.19 -11.29 1.81
CA GLU A 292 6.46 -10.53 2.83
C GLU A 292 7.35 -10.03 3.96
N SER A 293 8.61 -9.67 3.69
CA SER A 293 9.53 -9.24 4.74
C SER A 293 9.87 -7.75 4.74
N ARG A 294 10.23 -7.25 5.92
CA ARG A 294 10.78 -5.91 6.16
C ARG A 294 12.00 -6.00 7.08
N PRO A 295 13.09 -5.25 6.82
CA PRO A 295 14.31 -5.32 7.61
C PRO A 295 14.11 -4.72 9.02
N ILE A 296 14.68 -5.36 10.03
CA ILE A 296 14.72 -4.90 11.44
C ILE A 296 16.16 -4.55 11.85
N ILE A 297 17.12 -5.41 11.51
CA ILE A 297 18.55 -5.16 11.78
C ILE A 297 19.37 -5.47 10.53
N ASN A 298 20.37 -4.61 10.30
CA ASN A 298 21.36 -4.74 9.23
C ASN A 298 20.72 -4.82 7.84
N GLU A 299 20.10 -3.70 7.43
CA GLU A 299 19.40 -3.58 6.16
C GLU A 299 20.33 -3.82 4.96
N GLU A 300 21.61 -3.47 5.06
CA GLU A 300 22.60 -3.73 4.00
C GLU A 300 22.77 -5.23 3.75
N LEU A 301 23.02 -6.01 4.81
CA LEU A 301 23.14 -7.47 4.68
C LEU A 301 21.83 -8.11 4.25
N TYR A 302 20.69 -7.61 4.73
CA TYR A 302 19.37 -8.06 4.27
C TYR A 302 19.19 -7.87 2.75
N LYS A 303 19.56 -6.70 2.21
CA LYS A 303 19.52 -6.41 0.77
C LYS A 303 20.49 -7.30 0.00
N GLU A 304 21.70 -7.49 0.50
CA GLU A 304 22.70 -8.38 -0.09
C GLU A 304 22.19 -9.83 -0.19
N GLN A 305 21.55 -10.33 0.87
CA GLN A 305 20.99 -11.68 0.91
C GLN A 305 19.86 -11.86 -0.11
N ILE A 306 18.96 -10.90 -0.24
CA ILE A 306 17.93 -10.91 -1.30
C ILE A 306 18.59 -10.93 -2.68
N ASP A 307 19.59 -10.06 -2.90
CA ASP A 307 20.32 -9.99 -4.18
C ASP A 307 20.98 -11.33 -4.54
N LEU A 308 21.61 -12.00 -3.58
CA LEU A 308 22.23 -13.32 -3.76
C LEU A 308 21.21 -14.43 -4.05
N ILE A 309 20.05 -14.41 -3.40
CA ILE A 309 18.94 -15.33 -3.70
C ILE A 309 18.45 -15.10 -5.14
N LEU A 310 18.19 -13.84 -5.52
CA LEU A 310 17.73 -13.49 -6.85
C LEU A 310 18.77 -13.82 -7.92
N LYS A 311 20.07 -13.64 -7.66
CA LYS A 311 21.15 -14.12 -8.54
C LYS A 311 21.05 -15.63 -8.79
N HIS A 312 20.74 -16.41 -7.76
CA HIS A 312 20.59 -17.85 -7.90
C HIS A 312 19.39 -18.23 -8.77
N TYR A 313 18.23 -17.59 -8.57
CA TYR A 313 17.04 -17.83 -9.40
C TYR A 313 17.20 -17.35 -10.85
N PHE A 314 18.04 -16.33 -11.08
CA PHE A 314 18.33 -15.76 -12.39
C PHE A 314 19.66 -16.25 -12.99
N ARG A 315 20.26 -17.32 -12.47
CA ARG A 315 21.57 -17.82 -12.92
C ARG A 315 21.61 -18.22 -14.40
N ASP A 316 20.45 -18.62 -14.93
CA ASP A 316 20.28 -19.05 -16.32
C ASP A 316 19.79 -17.89 -17.23
N SER A 317 19.72 -16.66 -16.70
CA SER A 317 19.35 -15.48 -17.48
C SER A 317 20.49 -14.99 -18.36
N SER A 318 20.15 -14.44 -19.53
CA SER A 318 21.10 -13.86 -20.47
C SER A 318 20.60 -12.50 -20.95
N GLU A 319 21.50 -11.58 -21.30
CA GLU A 319 21.11 -10.25 -21.79
C GLU A 319 20.45 -10.28 -23.18
N ARG A 320 20.57 -11.40 -23.91
CA ARG A 320 20.16 -11.50 -25.32
C ARG A 320 18.75 -12.06 -25.52
N ASN A 321 18.17 -12.72 -24.53
CA ASN A 321 16.90 -13.43 -24.66
C ASN A 321 15.95 -13.08 -23.51
N PRO A 322 14.62 -13.01 -23.77
CA PRO A 322 13.61 -12.95 -22.72
C PRO A 322 13.82 -14.08 -21.71
N PHE A 323 14.00 -13.74 -20.44
CA PHE A 323 14.18 -14.72 -19.38
C PHE A 323 12.93 -14.81 -18.52
N LEU A 324 12.33 -15.99 -18.47
CA LEU A 324 11.24 -16.28 -17.55
C LEU A 324 11.83 -16.96 -16.30
N PRO A 325 11.70 -16.37 -15.09
CA PRO A 325 12.23 -16.97 -13.87
C PRO A 325 11.38 -18.16 -13.39
N LEU A 326 11.24 -19.20 -14.22
CA LEU A 326 10.42 -20.40 -13.97
C LEU A 326 10.75 -21.05 -12.63
N PHE A 327 12.03 -21.08 -12.25
CA PHE A 327 12.43 -21.65 -10.98
C PHE A 327 11.85 -20.88 -9.78
N LEU A 328 11.87 -19.54 -9.83
CA LEU A 328 11.26 -18.71 -8.79
C LEU A 328 9.74 -18.86 -8.78
N VAL A 329 9.09 -18.85 -9.95
CA VAL A 329 7.65 -19.05 -10.10
C VAL A 329 7.22 -20.38 -9.49
N ASN A 330 7.94 -21.46 -9.78
CA ASN A 330 7.68 -22.78 -9.21
C ASN A 330 7.85 -22.83 -7.69
N ASP A 331 8.87 -22.18 -7.13
CA ASP A 331 9.04 -22.10 -5.68
C ASP A 331 7.91 -21.29 -5.01
N ILE A 332 7.43 -20.21 -5.64
CA ILE A 332 6.29 -19.42 -5.14
C ILE A 332 4.99 -20.26 -5.19
N LEU A 333 4.72 -20.96 -6.31
CA LEU A 333 3.54 -21.82 -6.44
C LEU A 333 3.62 -23.03 -5.50
N ARG A 334 4.80 -23.61 -5.31
CA ARG A 334 5.05 -24.64 -4.31
C ARG A 334 4.72 -24.13 -2.91
N TYR A 335 5.10 -22.90 -2.58
CA TYR A 335 4.82 -22.31 -1.29
C TYR A 335 3.31 -22.16 -1.02
N TRP A 336 2.54 -21.80 -2.05
CA TRP A 336 1.07 -21.84 -2.00
C TRP A 336 0.54 -23.23 -1.67
N ARG A 337 1.01 -24.27 -2.36
CA ARG A 337 0.58 -25.65 -2.09
C ARG A 337 0.96 -26.09 -0.67
N THR A 338 2.11 -25.68 -0.17
CA THR A 338 2.49 -25.91 1.23
C THR A 338 1.50 -25.27 2.20
N PHE A 339 1.03 -24.04 1.96
CA PHE A 339 -0.01 -23.43 2.79
C PHE A 339 -1.33 -24.22 2.76
N CYS A 340 -1.78 -24.67 1.60
CA CYS A 340 -2.99 -25.49 1.47
C CYS A 340 -2.87 -26.80 2.27
N LEU A 341 -1.75 -27.50 2.16
CA LEU A 341 -1.51 -28.75 2.90
C LEU A 341 -1.40 -28.54 4.42
N ASN A 342 -0.73 -27.46 4.84
CA ASN A 342 -0.62 -27.09 6.26
C ASN A 342 -1.99 -26.74 6.86
N TYR A 343 -2.89 -26.17 6.06
CA TYR A 343 -4.27 -25.94 6.48
C TYR A 343 -5.02 -27.25 6.69
N GLU A 344 -4.97 -28.19 5.74
CA GLU A 344 -5.65 -29.49 5.86
C GLU A 344 -5.19 -30.28 7.09
N LEU A 345 -3.90 -30.21 7.43
CA LEU A 345 -3.37 -30.83 8.66
C LEU A 345 -4.03 -30.29 9.95
N VAL A 346 -4.38 -29.00 9.97
CA VAL A 346 -4.88 -28.32 11.16
C VAL A 346 -6.40 -28.28 11.21
N ARG A 347 -7.09 -28.51 10.09
CA ARG A 347 -8.54 -28.43 9.97
C ARG A 347 -9.30 -29.32 10.96
N ASN A 348 -8.72 -30.48 11.31
CA ASN A 348 -9.33 -31.44 12.24
C ASN A 348 -8.89 -31.25 13.71
N ASP A 349 -8.06 -30.25 14.01
CA ASP A 349 -7.57 -29.98 15.35
C ASP A 349 -8.56 -29.09 16.11
N SER A 350 -9.35 -29.70 17.01
CA SER A 350 -10.35 -29.00 17.82
C SER A 350 -9.75 -27.94 18.76
N LYS A 351 -8.43 -27.96 19.00
CA LYS A 351 -7.73 -26.99 19.85
C LYS A 351 -7.22 -25.77 19.08
N LYS A 352 -7.38 -25.73 17.75
CA LYS A 352 -6.92 -24.62 16.91
C LYS A 352 -8.08 -23.97 16.18
N SER A 353 -8.05 -22.64 16.08
CA SER A 353 -9.00 -21.89 15.26
C SER A 353 -8.72 -22.11 13.77
N TRP A 354 -9.22 -23.24 13.24
CA TRP A 354 -9.12 -23.58 11.81
C TRP A 354 -9.81 -22.51 10.95
N ARG A 355 -10.87 -21.87 11.46
CA ARG A 355 -11.59 -20.75 10.83
C ARG A 355 -10.67 -19.57 10.54
N LYS A 356 -9.87 -19.13 11.54
CA LYS A 356 -8.86 -18.06 11.36
C LYS A 356 -7.83 -18.43 10.30
N LYS A 357 -7.35 -19.67 10.31
CA LYS A 357 -6.40 -20.17 9.29
C LYS A 357 -7.00 -20.24 7.89
N ASN A 358 -8.25 -20.67 7.77
CA ASN A 358 -8.96 -20.76 6.50
C ASN A 358 -9.14 -19.38 5.86
N ILE A 359 -9.61 -18.40 6.62
CA ILE A 359 -9.77 -17.03 6.13
C ILE A 359 -8.40 -16.45 5.74
N ASN A 360 -7.38 -16.58 6.57
CA ASN A 360 -6.03 -16.11 6.22
C ASN A 360 -5.50 -16.76 4.93
N LEU A 361 -5.78 -18.04 4.70
CA LEU A 361 -5.44 -18.76 3.48
C LEU A 361 -6.15 -18.15 2.26
N LYS A 362 -7.46 -17.88 2.39
CA LYS A 362 -8.32 -17.35 1.32
C LYS A 362 -8.00 -15.89 0.93
N PHE A 363 -7.45 -15.09 1.85
CA PHE A 363 -7.10 -13.68 1.59
C PHE A 363 -5.59 -13.45 1.64
N SER A 364 -5.03 -13.14 2.83
CA SER A 364 -3.63 -12.71 2.98
C SER A 364 -2.60 -13.61 2.30
N ARG A 365 -2.71 -14.95 2.44
CA ARG A 365 -1.77 -15.89 1.81
C ARG A 365 -1.98 -15.95 0.31
N MET A 366 -3.23 -15.96 -0.16
CA MET A 366 -3.55 -15.93 -1.59
C MET A 366 -2.99 -14.67 -2.26
N LEU A 367 -3.18 -13.50 -1.65
CA LEU A 367 -2.65 -12.23 -2.14
C LEU A 367 -1.12 -12.21 -2.15
N THR A 368 -0.44 -12.67 -1.10
CA THR A 368 1.03 -12.74 -1.06
C THR A 368 1.59 -13.55 -2.23
N ILE A 369 0.96 -14.68 -2.56
CA ILE A 369 1.39 -15.52 -3.68
C ILE A 369 1.00 -14.90 -5.01
N PHE A 370 -0.29 -14.77 -5.27
CA PHE A 370 -0.79 -14.46 -6.61
C PHE A 370 -0.63 -12.98 -6.98
N GLY A 371 -0.65 -12.07 -5.99
CA GLY A 371 -0.23 -10.69 -6.19
C GLY A 371 1.25 -10.56 -6.55
N THR A 372 2.09 -11.55 -6.22
CA THR A 372 3.49 -11.60 -6.68
C THR A 372 3.62 -12.31 -8.02
N ILE A 373 2.90 -13.42 -8.25
CA ILE A 373 2.93 -14.14 -9.52
C ILE A 373 2.45 -13.25 -10.68
N PHE A 374 1.43 -12.44 -10.46
CA PHE A 374 0.81 -11.63 -11.51
C PHE A 374 1.80 -10.70 -12.24
N PRO A 375 2.56 -9.80 -11.58
CA PRO A 375 3.57 -9.00 -12.28
C PRO A 375 4.70 -9.84 -12.91
N LEU A 376 4.94 -11.07 -12.44
CA LEU A 376 5.92 -11.99 -13.05
C LEU A 376 5.47 -12.57 -14.40
N ILE A 377 4.17 -12.51 -14.70
CA ILE A 377 3.60 -13.02 -15.95
C ILE A 377 3.02 -11.92 -16.84
N SER A 378 2.74 -10.73 -16.29
CA SER A 378 2.26 -9.57 -17.05
C SER A 378 3.31 -8.99 -18.00
N ARG A 379 4.60 -9.33 -17.84
CA ARG A 379 5.71 -8.78 -18.63
C ARG A 379 6.61 -9.85 -19.21
N SER A 380 7.06 -9.64 -20.44
CA SER A 380 7.98 -10.54 -21.15
C SER A 380 9.45 -10.16 -21.02
N ASP A 381 9.76 -8.95 -20.55
CA ASP A 381 11.09 -8.35 -20.49
C ASP A 381 11.70 -8.32 -19.08
N LEU A 382 11.17 -9.12 -18.15
CA LEU A 382 11.53 -9.08 -16.73
C LEU A 382 13.02 -9.28 -16.48
N LYS A 383 13.62 -8.34 -15.76
CA LYS A 383 15.01 -8.43 -15.29
C LYS A 383 15.03 -8.70 -13.80
N ARG A 384 16.17 -9.22 -13.33
CA ARG A 384 16.43 -9.43 -11.89
C ARG A 384 16.15 -8.19 -11.04
N LYS A 385 16.51 -7.00 -11.56
CA LYS A 385 16.26 -5.70 -10.89
C LYS A 385 14.77 -5.39 -10.74
N ASP A 386 13.92 -5.88 -11.64
CA ASP A 386 12.48 -5.69 -11.51
C ASP A 386 11.93 -6.53 -10.35
N ILE A 387 12.43 -7.75 -10.16
CA ILE A 387 12.05 -8.59 -9.02
C ILE A 387 12.53 -7.98 -7.70
N GLU A 388 13.74 -7.42 -7.68
CA GLU A 388 14.26 -6.68 -6.51
C GLU A 388 13.41 -5.44 -6.16
N LYS A 389 12.74 -4.81 -7.14
CA LYS A 389 11.77 -3.75 -6.85
C LYS A 389 10.50 -4.33 -6.26
N LEU A 390 9.99 -5.45 -6.80
CA LEU A 390 8.80 -6.12 -6.28
C LEU A 390 8.98 -6.54 -4.82
N THR A 391 10.15 -7.02 -4.40
CA THR A 391 10.38 -7.40 -2.98
C THR A 391 10.25 -6.23 -2.00
N LYS A 392 10.32 -4.97 -2.47
CA LYS A 392 10.15 -3.76 -1.63
C LYS A 392 8.67 -3.36 -1.46
N LEU A 393 7.80 -3.88 -2.32
CA LEU A 393 6.37 -3.63 -2.34
C LEU A 393 5.62 -4.61 -1.42
N THR A 394 4.52 -4.16 -0.82
CA THR A 394 3.54 -5.02 -0.17
C THR A 394 2.86 -5.94 -1.20
N PRO A 395 2.24 -7.07 -0.78
CA PRO A 395 1.48 -7.91 -1.70
C PRO A 395 0.40 -7.18 -2.51
N MET A 396 -0.30 -6.22 -1.89
CA MET A 396 -1.33 -5.42 -2.57
C MET A 396 -0.70 -4.48 -3.61
N GLU A 397 0.41 -3.84 -3.28
CA GLU A 397 1.16 -3.00 -4.24
C GLU A 397 1.74 -3.82 -5.40
N ARG A 398 2.12 -5.08 -5.19
CA ARG A 398 2.58 -5.95 -6.30
C ARG A 398 1.45 -6.32 -7.24
N LEU A 399 0.26 -6.60 -6.71
CA LEU A 399 -0.93 -6.82 -7.54
C LEU A 399 -1.22 -5.56 -8.37
N ALA A 400 -1.21 -4.39 -7.74
CA ALA A 400 -1.40 -3.11 -8.41
C ALA A 400 -0.33 -2.85 -9.48
N GLN A 401 0.95 -3.11 -9.18
CA GLN A 401 2.03 -3.04 -10.17
C GLN A 401 1.80 -4.00 -11.34
N GLY A 402 1.27 -5.20 -11.10
CA GLY A 402 0.91 -6.13 -12.17
C GLY A 402 -0.24 -5.63 -13.05
N LEU A 403 -1.18 -4.86 -12.49
CA LEU A 403 -2.27 -4.21 -13.23
C LEU A 403 -1.72 -3.04 -14.06
N ASP A 404 -0.78 -2.27 -13.51
CA ASP A 404 -0.04 -1.24 -14.24
C ASP A 404 0.73 -1.81 -15.43
N ASP A 405 1.41 -2.93 -15.20
CA ASP A 405 2.17 -3.63 -16.21
C ASP A 405 1.27 -4.23 -17.31
N LEU A 406 0.03 -4.61 -16.96
CA LEU A 406 -0.98 -5.09 -17.90
C LEU A 406 -1.55 -3.95 -18.77
N GLY A 407 -1.62 -2.73 -18.22
CA GLY A 407 -2.13 -1.54 -18.89
C GLY A 407 -3.59 -1.69 -19.35
N ASP A 408 -4.46 -2.27 -18.52
CA ASP A 408 -5.89 -2.42 -18.79
C ASP A 408 -6.74 -1.66 -17.78
N ASP A 409 -7.31 -0.52 -18.19
CA ASP A 409 -8.08 0.34 -17.29
C ASP A 409 -9.50 -0.20 -17.02
N SER A 410 -9.94 -1.26 -17.72
CA SER A 410 -11.27 -1.84 -17.47
C SER A 410 -11.39 -2.53 -16.11
N LEU A 411 -10.26 -2.88 -15.48
CA LEU A 411 -10.20 -3.55 -14.18
C LEU A 411 -10.23 -2.59 -12.99
N VAL A 412 -10.26 -1.27 -13.19
CA VAL A 412 -10.23 -0.27 -12.10
C VAL A 412 -11.37 -0.49 -11.11
N GLY A 413 -12.61 -0.57 -11.58
CA GLY A 413 -13.76 -0.76 -10.69
C GLY A 413 -13.74 -2.10 -9.94
N GLU A 414 -13.29 -3.18 -10.58
CA GLU A 414 -13.12 -4.48 -9.93
C GLU A 414 -11.98 -4.46 -8.89
N PHE A 415 -10.91 -3.70 -9.15
CA PHE A 415 -9.80 -3.53 -8.22
C PHE A 415 -10.22 -2.73 -6.98
N ASP A 416 -11.05 -1.71 -7.12
CA ASP A 416 -11.59 -0.97 -5.98
C ASP A 416 -12.47 -1.87 -5.09
N GLU A 417 -13.32 -2.70 -5.70
CA GLU A 417 -14.09 -3.72 -4.98
C GLU A 417 -13.16 -4.73 -4.27
N PHE A 418 -12.09 -5.16 -4.95
CA PHE A 418 -11.09 -6.07 -4.39
C PHE A 418 -10.39 -5.48 -3.15
N ILE A 419 -10.02 -4.19 -3.18
CA ILE A 419 -9.44 -3.48 -2.03
C ILE A 419 -10.44 -3.43 -0.87
N ASN A 420 -11.71 -3.10 -1.16
CA ASN A 420 -12.77 -3.02 -0.15
C ASN A 420 -13.01 -4.38 0.53
N ILE A 421 -13.11 -5.45 -0.25
CA ILE A 421 -13.21 -6.82 0.27
C ILE A 421 -12.03 -7.17 1.18
N TYR A 422 -10.81 -6.78 0.79
CA TYR A 422 -9.63 -7.03 1.61
C TYR A 422 -9.68 -6.26 2.93
N GLU A 423 -10.15 -5.02 2.94
CA GLU A 423 -10.28 -4.24 4.17
C GLU A 423 -11.31 -4.85 5.12
N GLU A 424 -12.43 -5.33 4.60
CA GLU A 424 -13.42 -6.06 5.42
C GLU A 424 -12.85 -7.36 6.01
N PHE A 425 -12.01 -8.07 5.25
CA PHE A 425 -11.27 -9.21 5.79
C PHE A 425 -10.37 -8.80 6.97
N ILE A 426 -9.66 -7.68 6.87
CA ILE A 426 -8.80 -7.19 7.95
C ILE A 426 -9.61 -6.87 9.20
N GLN A 427 -10.77 -6.20 9.04
CA GLN A 427 -11.66 -5.88 10.16
C GLN A 427 -12.22 -7.15 10.83
N LEU A 428 -12.61 -8.16 10.05
CA LEU A 428 -13.05 -9.44 10.60
C LEU A 428 -11.91 -10.16 11.33
N LYS A 429 -10.70 -10.17 10.75
CA LYS A 429 -9.51 -10.80 11.35
C LYS A 429 -9.19 -10.19 12.72
N GLU A 430 -9.36 -8.88 12.87
CA GLU A 430 -9.20 -8.15 14.12
C GLU A 430 -10.30 -8.53 15.13
N LYS A 431 -11.57 -8.52 14.74
CA LYS A 431 -12.68 -8.99 15.61
C LYS A 431 -12.51 -10.43 16.11
N MET A 432 -11.95 -11.29 15.24
CA MET A 432 -11.71 -12.70 15.55
C MET A 432 -10.61 -12.88 16.61
N GLY A 433 -9.61 -12.00 16.69
CA GLY A 433 -8.51 -12.07 17.66
C GLY A 433 -8.00 -13.49 17.93
N GLU A 434 -8.00 -13.90 19.20
CA GLU A 434 -7.79 -15.29 19.65
C GLU A 434 -9.10 -16.09 19.85
N LYS A 435 -10.26 -15.50 19.58
CA LYS A 435 -11.56 -16.12 19.84
C LYS A 435 -11.73 -17.39 19.00
N ILE A 436 -12.15 -18.46 19.67
CA ILE A 436 -12.48 -19.75 19.06
C ILE A 436 -13.87 -19.69 18.39
N GLU A 437 -14.77 -18.85 18.92
CA GLU A 437 -16.13 -18.66 18.40
C GLU A 437 -16.23 -17.36 17.61
N VAL A 438 -16.71 -17.48 16.38
CA VAL A 438 -17.02 -16.38 15.45
C VAL A 438 -18.49 -16.51 15.11
N ASP A 439 -19.20 -15.39 14.99
CA ASP A 439 -20.56 -15.39 14.47
C ASP A 439 -20.59 -16.09 13.10
N ASP A 440 -21.37 -17.18 13.01
CA ASP A 440 -21.50 -17.98 11.81
C ASP A 440 -22.04 -17.16 10.62
N SER A 441 -22.80 -16.09 10.88
CA SER A 441 -23.35 -15.21 9.85
C SER A 441 -22.27 -14.30 9.22
N GLU A 442 -21.44 -13.64 10.04
CA GLU A 442 -20.31 -12.82 9.57
C GLU A 442 -19.28 -13.69 8.84
N TYR A 443 -18.96 -14.87 9.40
CA TYR A 443 -18.03 -15.80 8.77
C TYR A 443 -18.54 -16.29 7.41
N LYS A 444 -19.82 -16.64 7.29
CA LYS A 444 -20.43 -17.09 6.03
C LYS A 444 -20.44 -15.98 4.97
N SER A 445 -20.77 -14.74 5.36
CA SER A 445 -20.68 -13.58 4.46
C SER A 445 -19.27 -13.40 3.91
N MET A 446 -18.25 -13.57 4.75
CA MET A 446 -16.85 -13.49 4.33
C MET A 446 -16.44 -14.62 3.39
N GLU A 447 -17.05 -15.81 3.48
CA GLU A 447 -16.76 -16.89 2.52
C GLU A 447 -17.23 -16.57 1.11
N ASP A 448 -18.34 -15.85 0.95
CA ASP A 448 -18.80 -15.40 -0.37
C ASP A 448 -17.88 -14.31 -0.93
N LYS A 449 -17.44 -13.36 -0.09
CA LYS A 449 -16.44 -12.35 -0.48
C LYS A 449 -15.10 -12.97 -0.87
N ALA A 450 -14.70 -14.05 -0.21
CA ALA A 450 -13.50 -14.80 -0.59
C ALA A 450 -13.57 -15.38 -2.00
N LYS A 451 -14.78 -15.74 -2.49
CA LYS A 451 -14.97 -16.20 -3.87
C LYS A 451 -14.73 -15.06 -4.85
N SER A 452 -15.37 -13.90 -4.64
CA SER A 452 -15.17 -12.71 -5.47
C SER A 452 -13.70 -12.27 -5.49
N PHE A 453 -13.04 -12.29 -4.33
CA PHE A 453 -11.62 -12.01 -4.19
C PHE A 453 -10.74 -12.96 -5.02
N SER A 454 -11.00 -14.27 -4.91
CA SER A 454 -10.28 -15.28 -5.70
C SER A 454 -10.58 -15.17 -7.20
N GLU A 455 -11.80 -14.80 -7.57
CA GLU A 455 -12.21 -14.69 -8.97
C GLU A 455 -11.54 -13.50 -9.66
N PHE A 456 -11.42 -12.36 -8.98
CA PHE A 456 -10.63 -11.23 -9.48
C PHE A 456 -9.17 -11.62 -9.76
N LEU A 457 -8.51 -12.29 -8.80
CA LEU A 457 -7.15 -12.79 -9.01
C LEU A 457 -7.07 -13.77 -10.18
N TYR A 458 -8.04 -14.66 -10.33
CA TYR A 458 -8.12 -15.57 -11.46
C TYR A 458 -8.26 -14.82 -12.80
N ARG A 459 -9.14 -13.82 -12.88
CA ARG A 459 -9.29 -12.97 -14.08
C ARG A 459 -7.99 -12.26 -14.43
N CYS A 460 -7.30 -11.70 -13.44
CA CYS A 460 -5.98 -11.08 -13.63
C CYS A 460 -4.98 -12.09 -14.23
N LEU A 461 -4.85 -13.27 -13.62
CA LEU A 461 -3.90 -14.30 -14.06
C LEU A 461 -4.24 -14.93 -15.41
N THR A 462 -5.50 -14.88 -15.84
CA THR A 462 -5.99 -15.44 -17.11
C THR A 462 -6.27 -14.40 -18.18
N HIS A 463 -5.93 -13.13 -17.91
CA HIS A 463 -6.22 -12.00 -18.77
C HIS A 463 -5.68 -12.22 -20.20
N ASN A 464 -6.43 -11.76 -21.21
CA ASN A 464 -6.12 -11.99 -22.62
C ASN A 464 -4.80 -11.31 -23.08
N LYS A 465 -4.41 -10.20 -22.44
CA LYS A 465 -3.14 -9.51 -22.67
C LYS A 465 -1.90 -10.28 -22.18
N ILE A 466 -2.07 -11.29 -21.32
CA ILE A 466 -0.97 -12.15 -20.89
C ILE A 466 -0.71 -13.22 -21.95
N GLU A 467 0.53 -13.32 -22.42
CA GLU A 467 0.90 -14.35 -23.39
C GLU A 467 0.60 -15.77 -22.87
N GLU A 468 0.00 -16.59 -23.73
CA GLU A 468 -0.44 -17.94 -23.40
C GLU A 468 0.65 -18.83 -22.78
N LYS A 469 1.90 -18.66 -23.21
CA LYS A 469 3.05 -19.40 -22.67
C LYS A 469 3.19 -19.18 -21.16
N TYR A 470 3.00 -17.96 -20.65
CA TYR A 470 3.15 -17.66 -19.22
C TYR A 470 2.01 -18.26 -18.40
N LYS A 471 0.78 -18.23 -18.92
CA LYS A 471 -0.39 -18.82 -18.26
C LYS A 471 -0.28 -20.34 -18.13
N ARG A 472 0.24 -21.01 -19.16
CA ARG A 472 0.44 -22.47 -19.15
C ARG A 472 1.32 -22.94 -17.98
N TYR A 473 2.35 -22.19 -17.62
CA TYR A 473 3.25 -22.53 -16.51
C TYR A 473 2.62 -22.39 -15.12
N LEU A 474 1.47 -21.74 -15.00
CA LEU A 474 0.73 -21.74 -13.74
C LEU A 474 0.07 -23.10 -13.45
N VAL A 475 -0.06 -23.93 -14.49
CA VAL A 475 -0.75 -25.23 -14.46
C VAL A 475 0.22 -26.38 -14.66
N LEU A 476 1.11 -26.28 -15.65
CA LEU A 476 2.13 -27.26 -16.04
C LEU A 476 3.44 -26.98 -15.32
#